data_AF-A0A087BIM0-F1
#
_entry.id   AF-A0A087BIM0-F1
#
_cell.length_a   1.000
_cell.length_b   1.000
_cell.length_c   1.000
_cell.angle_alpha   90.00
_cell.angle_beta   90.00
_cell.angle_gamma   90.00
#
_symmetry.space_group_name_H-M   'P 1'
#
loop_
_entity.id
_entity.type
_entity.pdbx_description
1 polymer ?
#
loop_
_entity_poly.entity_id
_entity_poly.type
_entity_poly.pdbx_seq_one_letter_code
_entity_poly.pdbx_strand_id
1 'polypeptide(L)'
;MSGQDATPAAEPSGRPAKRKRMGFVAAGVAVAVLLAGGGWAGWNAYEAHRLESARAACADASESLRVAMNEYNTLRDGRVTDAKAVTAKQVADARTVTALAEALDAEEPKTAACVADSRADYEEQAGRVEANRDRYAKHKSSLAKAVEAVEGSRDAKVIADGAKLLNDSKGKVADEKTRTALDKAVKAKDAQAVAKAVKAVDASVKAKAAADAKAKAAQTQTAPAGETGSAASGLTGGGYASSGSTG
;
A
#
# COMPACT_ATOMS: atom_id res chain seq x y z
N MET A 1 -87.82 69.11 74.55
CA MET A 1 -86.93 69.61 75.61
C MET A 1 -85.53 69.14 75.29
N SER A 2 -84.59 70.09 75.14
CA SER A 2 -83.13 70.07 75.37
C SER A 2 -82.37 68.75 75.10
N GLY A 3 -81.30 68.65 74.32
CA GLY A 3 -80.24 69.60 73.97
C GLY A 3 -78.88 69.01 74.40
N GLN A 4 -77.95 68.88 73.42
CA GLN A 4 -76.45 68.93 73.54
C GLN A 4 -75.75 67.79 74.31
N ASP A 5 -74.53 67.31 74.02
CA ASP A 5 -73.57 67.34 72.89
C ASP A 5 -72.38 66.41 73.28
N ALA A 6 -71.53 66.06 72.30
CA ALA A 6 -70.09 65.68 72.39
C ALA A 6 -69.62 64.18 72.32
N THR A 7 -69.32 63.76 71.08
CA THR A 7 -68.14 63.05 70.44
C THR A 7 -66.93 62.66 71.36
N PRO A 8 -66.12 61.56 71.14
CA PRO A 8 -65.57 61.19 69.82
C PRO A 8 -65.26 59.71 69.41
N ALA A 9 -65.15 59.57 68.08
CA ALA A 9 -64.20 58.80 67.23
C ALA A 9 -63.91 57.30 67.47
N ALA A 10 -64.21 56.47 66.46
CA ALA A 10 -63.21 55.75 65.65
C ALA A 10 -63.89 55.01 64.47
N GLU A 11 -63.42 55.28 63.24
CA GLU A 11 -63.67 54.42 62.06
C GLU A 11 -63.19 52.99 62.31
N PRO A 12 -63.75 52.01 61.58
CA PRO A 12 -62.89 51.44 60.54
C PRO A 12 -63.61 51.25 59.20
N SER A 13 -62.92 51.74 58.18
CA SER A 13 -63.14 51.54 56.77
C SER A 13 -62.73 50.12 56.31
N GLY A 14 -63.47 49.58 55.33
CA GLY A 14 -62.91 48.74 54.25
C GLY A 14 -62.68 47.23 54.50
N ARG A 15 -63.55 46.40 53.88
CA ARG A 15 -63.40 44.95 53.56
C ARG A 15 -62.05 44.62 52.87
N PRO A 16 -61.51 43.36 52.93
CA PRO A 16 -61.98 42.29 52.02
C PRO A 16 -61.82 40.82 52.45
N ALA A 17 -62.93 40.07 52.41
CA ALA A 17 -62.97 38.61 52.45
C ALA A 17 -62.90 37.99 51.03
N LYS A 18 -61.76 38.07 50.36
CA LYS A 18 -61.49 37.35 49.07
C LYS A 18 -60.06 36.80 48.93
N ARG A 19 -59.26 36.82 49.99
CA ARG A 19 -57.82 36.51 49.96
C ARG A 19 -57.48 35.01 50.04
N LYS A 20 -58.35 34.18 50.63
CA LYS A 20 -58.03 32.77 50.92
C LYS A 20 -58.15 31.81 49.73
N ARG A 21 -59.09 32.01 48.78
CA ARG A 21 -59.21 31.12 47.59
C ARG A 21 -58.14 31.39 46.53
N MET A 22 -57.64 32.63 46.46
CA MET A 22 -56.63 33.01 45.46
C MET A 22 -55.23 32.46 45.80
N GLY A 23 -54.94 32.23 47.09
CA GLY A 23 -53.68 31.63 47.54
C GLY A 23 -53.51 30.16 47.15
N PHE A 24 -54.58 29.35 47.21
CA PHE A 24 -54.52 27.94 46.81
C PHE A 24 -54.37 27.76 45.29
N VAL A 25 -55.01 28.62 44.49
CA VAL A 25 -54.84 28.60 43.03
C VAL A 25 -53.43 29.03 42.65
N ALA A 26 -52.90 30.09 43.27
CA ALA A 26 -51.53 30.54 43.02
C ALA A 26 -50.47 29.49 43.43
N ALA A 27 -50.67 28.81 44.56
CA ALA A 27 -49.79 27.72 45.01
C ALA A 27 -49.87 26.49 44.08
N GLY A 28 -51.07 26.13 43.62
CA GLY A 28 -51.26 25.04 42.66
C GLY A 28 -50.60 25.32 41.30
N VAL A 29 -50.72 26.56 40.79
CA VAL A 29 -50.04 26.98 39.55
C VAL A 29 -48.52 26.99 39.72
N ALA A 30 -48.00 27.44 40.86
CA ALA A 30 -46.56 27.41 41.13
C ALA A 30 -46.00 25.98 41.15
N VAL A 31 -46.70 25.03 41.78
CA VAL A 31 -46.31 23.61 41.79
C VAL A 31 -46.39 23.00 40.39
N ALA A 32 -47.43 23.32 39.62
CA ALA A 32 -47.56 22.84 38.23
C ALA A 32 -46.42 23.35 37.33
N VAL A 33 -46.02 24.62 37.48
CA VAL A 33 -44.89 25.20 36.73
C VAL A 33 -43.56 24.55 37.14
N LEU A 34 -43.34 24.27 38.43
CA LEU A 34 -42.11 23.60 38.89
C LEU A 34 -42.01 22.15 38.38
N LEU A 35 -43.11 21.40 38.37
CA LEU A 35 -43.13 20.03 37.83
C LEU A 35 -42.95 20.02 36.31
N ALA A 36 -43.60 20.94 35.58
CA ALA A 36 -43.43 21.08 34.15
C ALA A 36 -42.00 21.53 33.78
N GLY A 37 -41.43 22.48 34.51
CA GLY A 37 -40.07 22.98 34.31
C GLY A 37 -39.00 21.94 34.64
N GLY A 38 -39.16 21.19 35.74
CA GLY A 38 -38.25 20.12 36.13
C GLY A 38 -38.29 18.93 35.16
N GLY A 39 -39.48 18.55 34.69
CA GLY A 39 -39.65 17.51 33.68
C GLY A 39 -39.06 17.92 32.33
N TRP A 40 -39.27 19.16 31.89
CA TRP A 40 -38.71 19.69 30.64
C TRP A 40 -37.18 19.82 30.69
N ALA A 41 -36.62 20.33 31.79
CA ALA A 41 -35.17 20.44 31.96
C ALA A 41 -34.49 19.05 32.01
N GLY A 42 -35.09 18.07 32.69
CA GLY A 42 -34.60 16.69 32.73
C GLY A 42 -34.66 15.99 31.36
N TRP A 43 -35.76 16.17 30.62
CA TRP A 43 -35.89 15.67 29.25
C TRP A 43 -34.88 16.32 28.29
N ASN A 44 -34.70 17.64 28.39
CA ASN A 44 -33.77 18.37 27.55
C ASN A 44 -32.31 17.99 27.85
N ALA A 45 -31.95 17.80 29.11
CA ALA A 45 -30.63 17.29 29.51
C ALA A 45 -30.39 15.85 29.02
N TYR A 46 -31.43 15.00 29.04
CA TYR A 46 -31.35 13.64 28.51
C TYR A 46 -31.13 13.60 27.00
N GLU A 47 -31.88 14.38 26.21
CA GLU A 47 -31.68 14.45 24.76
C GLU A 47 -30.36 15.14 24.38
N ALA A 48 -29.92 16.14 25.13
CA ALA A 48 -28.58 16.74 24.95
C ALA A 48 -27.46 15.72 25.18
N HIS A 49 -27.56 14.89 26.22
CA HIS A 49 -26.58 13.82 26.48
C HIS A 49 -26.59 12.76 25.38
N ARG A 50 -27.77 12.39 24.85
CA ARG A 50 -27.88 11.45 23.74
C ARG A 50 -27.26 12.02 22.45
N LEU A 51 -27.47 13.31 22.17
CA LEU A 51 -26.85 13.97 21.03
C LEU A 51 -25.31 14.00 21.17
N GLU A 52 -24.80 14.30 22.36
CA GLU A 52 -23.36 14.25 22.64
C GLU A 52 -22.79 12.84 22.47
N SER A 53 -23.50 11.81 22.95
CA SER A 53 -23.10 10.41 22.76
C SER A 53 -23.05 10.00 21.28
N ALA A 54 -24.04 10.43 20.48
CA ALA A 54 -24.07 10.16 19.05
C ALA A 54 -22.94 10.91 18.30
N ARG A 55 -22.64 12.14 18.72
CA ARG A 55 -21.50 12.91 18.22
C ARG A 55 -20.16 12.24 18.55
N ALA A 56 -20.00 11.75 19.77
CA ALA A 56 -18.80 11.03 20.20
C ALA A 56 -18.62 9.72 19.41
N ALA A 57 -19.69 8.95 19.21
CA ALA A 57 -19.67 7.74 18.39
C ALA A 57 -19.29 8.03 16.92
N CYS A 58 -19.84 9.10 16.33
CA CYS A 58 -19.46 9.52 14.98
C CYS A 58 -17.97 9.94 14.90
N ALA A 59 -17.47 10.65 15.92
CA ALA A 59 -16.06 11.03 16.00
C ALA A 59 -15.12 9.82 16.11
N ASP A 60 -15.47 8.83 16.94
CA ASP A 60 -14.73 7.57 17.05
C ASP A 60 -14.73 6.78 15.73
N ALA A 61 -15.90 6.67 15.08
CA ALA A 61 -16.02 6.08 13.76
C ALA A 61 -15.12 6.79 12.73
N SER A 62 -15.06 8.12 12.78
CA SER A 62 -14.21 8.93 11.88
C SER A 62 -12.72 8.71 12.14
N GLU A 63 -12.32 8.58 13.40
CA GLU A 63 -10.94 8.27 13.74
C GLU A 63 -10.56 6.86 13.27
N SER A 64 -11.45 5.88 13.44
CA SER A 64 -11.25 4.52 12.91
C SER A 64 -11.12 4.50 11.38
N LEU A 65 -11.90 5.33 10.68
CA LEU A 65 -11.78 5.54 9.25
C LEU A 65 -10.43 6.17 8.89
N ARG A 66 -10.00 7.21 9.62
CA ARG A 66 -8.69 7.86 9.42
C ARG A 66 -7.55 6.87 9.57
N VAL A 67 -7.59 5.99 10.57
CA VAL A 67 -6.61 4.90 10.74
C VAL A 67 -6.62 3.97 9.53
N ALA A 68 -7.80 3.49 9.10
CA ALA A 68 -7.91 2.62 7.92
C ALA A 68 -7.36 3.28 6.64
N MET A 69 -7.62 4.58 6.45
CA MET A 69 -7.07 5.38 5.35
C MET A 69 -5.55 5.48 5.42
N ASN A 70 -4.99 5.74 6.61
CA ASN A 70 -3.54 5.82 6.79
C ASN A 70 -2.85 4.49 6.51
N GLU A 71 -3.44 3.37 6.96
CA GLU A 71 -2.91 2.04 6.68
C GLU A 71 -2.97 1.70 5.18
N TYR A 72 -4.04 2.10 4.50
CA TYR A 72 -4.17 1.99 3.05
C TYR A 72 -3.09 2.82 2.33
N ASN A 73 -2.92 4.09 2.69
CA ASN A 73 -1.90 4.96 2.12
C ASN A 73 -0.48 4.44 2.39
N THR A 74 -0.20 3.92 3.59
CA THR A 74 1.09 3.31 3.92
C THR A 74 1.40 2.12 3.00
N LEU A 75 0.40 1.27 2.73
CA LEU A 75 0.55 0.18 1.78
C LEU A 75 0.78 0.70 0.35
N ARG A 76 0.02 1.73 -0.05
CA ARG A 76 0.08 2.36 -1.37
C ARG A 76 1.43 3.01 -1.65
N ASP A 77 1.96 3.75 -0.69
CA ASP A 77 3.18 4.54 -0.85
C ASP A 77 4.44 3.68 -0.68
N GLY A 78 4.34 2.57 0.07
CA GLY A 78 5.41 1.58 0.24
C GLY A 78 5.34 0.45 -0.79
N ARG A 79 4.88 -0.73 -0.34
CA ARG A 79 4.96 -1.98 -1.13
C ARG A 79 4.30 -1.90 -2.50
N VAL A 80 3.21 -1.14 -2.63
CA VAL A 80 2.54 -0.97 -3.91
C VAL A 80 3.39 -0.14 -4.87
N THR A 81 4.03 0.93 -4.42
CA THR A 81 5.00 1.69 -5.23
C THR A 81 6.12 0.78 -5.73
N ASP A 82 6.69 -0.05 -4.85
CA ASP A 82 7.72 -1.02 -5.22
C ASP A 82 7.20 -2.03 -6.25
N ALA A 83 5.98 -2.55 -6.06
CA ALA A 83 5.36 -3.49 -6.98
C ALA A 83 4.97 -2.85 -8.33
N LYS A 84 4.60 -1.56 -8.37
CA LYS A 84 4.36 -0.80 -9.62
C LYS A 84 5.63 -0.66 -10.46
N ALA A 85 6.81 -0.60 -9.83
CA ALA A 85 8.07 -0.55 -10.55
C ALA A 85 8.40 -1.88 -11.26
N VAL A 86 7.71 -2.98 -10.89
CA VAL A 86 7.88 -4.28 -11.54
C VAL A 86 7.13 -4.30 -12.87
N THR A 87 7.88 -4.60 -13.94
CA THR A 87 7.35 -4.68 -15.29
C THR A 87 6.86 -6.09 -15.63
N ALA A 88 5.98 -6.20 -16.63
CA ALA A 88 5.49 -7.49 -17.15
C ALA A 88 6.61 -8.46 -17.56
N LYS A 89 7.81 -7.96 -17.92
CA LYS A 89 8.97 -8.79 -18.27
C LYS A 89 9.67 -9.40 -17.05
N GLN A 90 9.49 -8.81 -15.86
CA GLN A 90 10.14 -9.22 -14.62
C GLN A 90 9.30 -10.19 -13.79
N VAL A 91 8.07 -10.48 -14.22
CA VAL A 91 7.18 -11.49 -13.61
C VAL A 91 7.01 -12.70 -14.52
N ALA A 92 6.62 -13.83 -13.94
CA ALA A 92 6.28 -15.04 -14.68
C ALA A 92 4.88 -14.94 -15.32
N ASP A 93 3.97 -14.21 -14.65
CA ASP A 93 2.61 -13.94 -15.10
C ASP A 93 2.37 -12.44 -15.17
N ALA A 94 2.39 -11.91 -16.40
CA ALA A 94 2.16 -10.49 -16.67
C ALA A 94 0.78 -9.99 -16.18
N ARG A 95 -0.21 -10.88 -16.05
CA ARG A 95 -1.56 -10.51 -15.58
C ARG A 95 -1.55 -10.03 -14.13
N THR A 96 -0.54 -10.41 -13.34
CA THR A 96 -0.40 -9.93 -11.95
C THR A 96 -0.12 -8.42 -11.89
N VAL A 97 0.66 -7.90 -12.83
CA VAL A 97 0.95 -6.46 -12.94
C VAL A 97 -0.30 -5.70 -13.40
N THR A 98 -1.05 -6.27 -14.35
CA THR A 98 -2.34 -5.69 -14.78
C THR A 98 -3.36 -5.68 -13.64
N ALA A 99 -3.52 -6.79 -12.92
CA ALA A 99 -4.43 -6.89 -11.79
C ALA A 99 -4.07 -5.92 -10.65
N LEU A 100 -2.77 -5.70 -10.41
CA LEU A 100 -2.32 -4.67 -9.47
C LEU A 100 -2.76 -3.28 -9.93
N ALA A 101 -2.56 -2.93 -11.20
CA ALA A 101 -2.99 -1.65 -11.76
C ALA A 101 -4.52 -1.46 -11.67
N GLU A 102 -5.30 -2.48 -12.03
CA GLU A 102 -6.76 -2.44 -11.90
C GLU A 102 -7.24 -2.27 -10.45
N ALA A 103 -6.56 -2.92 -9.49
CA ALA A 103 -6.87 -2.76 -8.07
C ALA A 103 -6.59 -1.33 -7.55
N LEU A 104 -5.72 -0.58 -8.22
CA LEU A 104 -5.36 0.79 -7.87
C LEU A 104 -6.29 1.84 -8.47
N ASP A 105 -6.88 1.55 -9.62
CA ASP A 105 -7.85 2.44 -10.28
C ASP A 105 -9.25 2.35 -9.65
N ALA A 106 -9.45 1.46 -8.67
CA ALA A 106 -10.72 1.33 -7.98
C ALA A 106 -11.04 2.59 -7.15
N GLU A 107 -12.16 3.24 -7.47
CA GLU A 107 -12.59 4.53 -6.90
C GLU A 107 -12.57 4.55 -5.36
N GLU A 108 -11.96 5.59 -4.78
CA GLU A 108 -12.03 5.85 -3.35
C GLU A 108 -13.42 6.42 -2.97
N PRO A 109 -14.07 5.90 -1.91
CA PRO A 109 -15.38 6.36 -1.51
C PRO A 109 -15.34 7.81 -1.00
N LYS A 110 -16.37 8.60 -1.36
CA LYS A 110 -16.51 9.98 -0.89
C LYS A 110 -16.48 10.06 0.63
N THR A 111 -15.71 11.00 1.16
CA THR A 111 -15.60 11.25 2.60
C THR A 111 -16.93 11.76 3.15
N ALA A 112 -17.45 11.09 4.18
CA ALA A 112 -18.58 11.56 4.97
C ALA A 112 -18.03 12.34 6.16
N ALA A 113 -18.55 13.54 6.40
CA ALA A 113 -18.17 14.35 7.57
C ALA A 113 -19.17 14.11 8.70
N CYS A 114 -18.68 14.00 9.93
CA CYS A 114 -19.51 13.95 11.14
C CYS A 114 -20.02 15.35 11.52
N VAL A 115 -20.89 15.91 10.68
CA VAL A 115 -21.61 17.16 10.93
C VAL A 115 -23.09 16.90 10.68
N ALA A 116 -23.90 17.05 11.72
CA ALA A 116 -25.33 16.79 11.71
C ALA A 116 -26.06 17.64 12.76
N ASP A 117 -27.33 17.93 12.50
CA ASP A 117 -28.17 18.78 13.35
C ASP A 117 -29.10 17.99 14.29
N SER A 118 -29.26 16.68 14.04
CA SER A 118 -30.07 15.78 14.87
C SER A 118 -29.34 14.49 15.21
N ARG A 119 -29.78 13.81 16.27
CA ARG A 119 -29.22 12.52 16.69
C ARG A 119 -29.37 11.44 15.61
N ALA A 120 -30.53 11.36 14.96
CA ALA A 120 -30.77 10.39 13.90
C ALA A 120 -29.80 10.61 12.73
N ASP A 121 -29.54 11.87 12.39
CA ASP A 121 -28.57 12.22 11.35
C ASP A 121 -27.14 11.85 11.76
N TYR A 122 -26.74 12.05 13.03
CA TYR A 122 -25.43 11.59 13.53
C TYR A 122 -25.26 10.07 13.43
N GLU A 123 -26.30 9.30 13.78
CA GLU A 123 -26.29 7.84 13.67
C GLU A 123 -26.19 7.40 12.20
N GLU A 124 -26.89 8.07 11.28
CA GLU A 124 -26.76 7.81 9.84
C GLU A 124 -25.36 8.14 9.32
N GLN A 125 -24.80 9.30 9.68
CA GLN A 125 -23.44 9.68 9.27
C GLN A 125 -22.40 8.71 9.83
N ALA A 126 -22.52 8.29 11.09
CA ALA A 126 -21.64 7.28 11.68
C ALA A 126 -21.70 5.96 10.88
N GLY A 127 -22.89 5.48 10.52
CA GLY A 127 -23.04 4.29 9.68
C GLY A 127 -22.41 4.43 8.28
N ARG A 128 -22.49 5.63 7.66
CA ARG A 128 -21.80 5.91 6.38
C ARG A 128 -20.28 5.90 6.54
N VAL A 129 -19.76 6.45 7.63
CA VAL A 129 -18.33 6.45 7.96
C VAL A 129 -17.82 5.02 8.19
N GLU A 130 -18.57 4.19 8.91
CA GLU A 130 -18.25 2.78 9.11
C GLU A 130 -18.26 2.00 7.79
N ALA A 131 -19.25 2.22 6.92
CA ALA A 131 -19.29 1.61 5.60
C ALA A 131 -18.09 2.03 4.73
N ASN A 132 -17.63 3.28 4.86
CA ASN A 132 -16.40 3.74 4.21
C ASN A 132 -15.17 3.05 4.78
N ARG A 133 -15.07 2.91 6.10
CA ARG A 133 -13.97 2.18 6.77
C ARG A 133 -13.89 0.74 6.26
N ASP A 134 -15.02 0.04 6.19
CA ASP A 134 -15.05 -1.35 5.74
C ASP A 134 -14.67 -1.49 4.26
N ARG A 135 -15.03 -0.51 3.43
CA ARG A 135 -14.54 -0.43 2.05
C ARG A 135 -13.03 -0.24 1.98
N TYR A 136 -12.47 0.67 2.77
CA TYR A 136 -11.02 0.87 2.85
C TYR A 136 -10.29 -0.40 3.30
N ALA A 137 -10.81 -1.10 4.32
CA ALA A 137 -10.24 -2.37 4.79
C ALA A 137 -10.24 -3.44 3.68
N LYS A 138 -11.34 -3.56 2.93
CA LYS A 138 -11.44 -4.47 1.78
C LYS A 138 -10.48 -4.09 0.65
N HIS A 139 -10.40 -2.81 0.29
CA HIS A 139 -9.46 -2.32 -0.73
C HIS A 139 -8.01 -2.58 -0.34
N LYS A 140 -7.64 -2.27 0.91
CA LYS A 140 -6.31 -2.58 1.46
C LYS A 140 -5.99 -4.08 1.34
N SER A 141 -6.92 -4.96 1.73
CA SER A 141 -6.72 -6.42 1.63
C SER A 141 -6.56 -6.89 0.17
N SER A 142 -7.39 -6.37 -0.74
CA SER A 142 -7.30 -6.69 -2.16
C SER A 142 -5.97 -6.24 -2.75
N LEU A 143 -5.54 -5.02 -2.42
CA LEU A 143 -4.29 -4.43 -2.88
C LEU A 143 -3.08 -5.19 -2.34
N ALA A 144 -3.10 -5.59 -1.06
CA ALA A 144 -2.05 -6.41 -0.46
C ALA A 144 -1.92 -7.77 -1.18
N LYS A 145 -3.04 -8.42 -1.50
CA LYS A 145 -3.03 -9.68 -2.27
C LYS A 145 -2.49 -9.50 -3.69
N ALA A 146 -2.83 -8.39 -4.35
CA ALA A 146 -2.31 -8.09 -5.68
C ALA A 146 -0.78 -7.86 -5.66
N VAL A 147 -0.28 -7.14 -4.66
CA VAL A 147 1.17 -6.97 -4.44
C VAL A 147 1.85 -8.31 -4.20
N GLU A 148 1.33 -9.14 -3.31
CA GLU A 148 1.87 -10.48 -3.03
C GLU A 148 1.87 -11.37 -4.28
N ALA A 149 0.86 -11.25 -5.15
CA ALA A 149 0.82 -11.96 -6.42
C ALA A 149 1.93 -11.50 -7.38
N VAL A 150 2.19 -10.18 -7.45
CA VAL A 150 3.30 -9.63 -8.27
C VAL A 150 4.66 -10.08 -7.72
N GLU A 151 4.88 -9.98 -6.40
CA GLU A 151 6.11 -10.42 -5.73
C GLU A 151 6.35 -11.93 -5.94
N GLY A 152 5.32 -12.76 -5.71
CA GLY A 152 5.39 -14.20 -5.94
C GLY A 152 5.66 -14.56 -7.41
N SER A 153 5.07 -13.83 -8.35
CA SER A 153 5.28 -14.02 -9.78
C SER A 153 6.68 -13.61 -10.23
N ARG A 154 7.24 -12.57 -9.63
CA ARG A 154 8.63 -12.15 -9.82
C ARG A 154 9.60 -13.23 -9.32
N ASP A 155 9.38 -13.74 -8.11
CA ASP A 155 10.22 -14.78 -7.53
C ASP A 155 10.13 -16.09 -8.32
N ALA A 156 8.94 -16.46 -8.77
CA ALA A 156 8.73 -17.59 -9.67
C ALA A 156 9.52 -17.42 -10.98
N LYS A 157 9.55 -16.21 -11.55
CA LYS A 157 10.35 -15.92 -12.75
C LYS A 157 11.84 -16.11 -12.48
N VAL A 158 12.37 -15.55 -11.39
CA VAL A 158 13.78 -15.69 -11.03
C VAL A 158 14.18 -17.16 -10.88
N ILE A 159 13.33 -17.96 -10.23
CA ILE A 159 13.56 -19.40 -10.07
C ILE A 159 13.52 -20.12 -11.42
N ALA A 160 12.56 -19.80 -12.29
CA ALA A 160 12.45 -20.40 -13.63
C ALA A 160 13.65 -20.05 -14.52
N ASP A 161 14.07 -18.79 -14.54
CA ASP A 161 15.24 -18.33 -15.29
C ASP A 161 16.52 -18.99 -14.74
N GLY A 162 16.64 -19.13 -13.42
CA GLY A 162 17.72 -19.87 -12.78
C GLY A 162 17.76 -21.36 -13.17
N ALA A 163 16.61 -22.02 -13.18
CA ALA A 163 16.50 -23.41 -13.61
C ALA A 163 16.88 -23.58 -15.09
N LYS A 164 16.48 -22.64 -15.95
CA LYS A 164 16.89 -22.62 -17.36
C LYS A 164 18.40 -22.45 -17.50
N LEU A 165 18.99 -21.48 -16.80
CA LEU A 165 20.45 -21.27 -16.83
C LEU A 165 21.21 -22.51 -16.35
N LEU A 166 20.69 -23.20 -15.33
CA LEU A 166 21.27 -24.45 -14.84
C LEU A 166 21.24 -25.54 -15.92
N ASN A 167 20.26 -25.59 -16.81
CA ASN A 167 20.30 -26.53 -17.93
C ASN A 167 21.29 -26.05 -19.01
N ASP A 168 21.24 -24.78 -19.38
CA ASP A 168 22.00 -24.20 -20.49
C ASP A 168 23.51 -24.15 -20.26
N SER A 169 23.95 -24.07 -19.00
CA SER A 169 25.37 -23.94 -18.62
C SER A 169 26.11 -25.28 -18.45
N LYS A 170 25.48 -26.43 -18.74
CA LYS A 170 26.08 -27.76 -18.52
C LYS A 170 27.34 -27.92 -19.38
N GLY A 171 28.48 -28.20 -18.74
CA GLY A 171 29.78 -28.33 -19.41
C GLY A 171 30.37 -27.01 -19.93
N LYS A 172 29.74 -25.87 -19.62
CA LYS A 172 30.16 -24.54 -20.08
C LYS A 172 30.71 -23.66 -18.95
N VAL A 173 30.66 -24.10 -17.70
CA VAL A 173 31.22 -23.37 -16.56
C VAL A 173 32.68 -23.73 -16.31
N ALA A 174 33.46 -22.77 -15.78
CA ALA A 174 34.83 -23.03 -15.32
C ALA A 174 34.85 -23.79 -13.98
N ASP A 175 33.85 -23.56 -13.14
CA ASP A 175 33.68 -24.18 -11.82
C ASP A 175 32.28 -24.78 -11.67
N GLU A 176 32.20 -26.12 -11.64
CA GLU A 176 30.96 -26.87 -11.46
C GLU A 176 30.30 -26.62 -10.08
N LYS A 177 31.03 -26.16 -9.07
CA LYS A 177 30.44 -25.80 -7.76
C LYS A 177 29.44 -24.66 -7.89
N THR A 178 29.63 -23.75 -8.86
CA THR A 178 28.67 -22.67 -9.14
C THR A 178 27.31 -23.20 -9.60
N ARG A 179 27.29 -24.28 -10.40
CA ARG A 179 26.07 -24.96 -10.84
C ARG A 179 25.40 -25.70 -9.69
N THR A 180 26.17 -26.40 -8.86
CA THR A 180 25.64 -27.07 -7.67
C THR A 180 24.97 -26.10 -6.70
N ALA A 181 25.56 -24.91 -6.49
CA ALA A 181 24.95 -23.86 -5.67
C ALA A 181 23.64 -23.34 -6.26
N LEU A 182 23.59 -23.13 -7.58
CA LEU A 182 22.36 -22.73 -8.29
C LEU A 182 21.28 -23.82 -8.21
N ASP A 183 21.60 -25.09 -8.44
CA ASP A 183 20.68 -26.22 -8.30
C ASP A 183 20.05 -26.29 -6.91
N LYS A 184 20.89 -26.16 -5.86
CA LYS A 184 20.41 -26.14 -4.47
C LYS A 184 19.45 -24.97 -4.22
N ALA A 185 19.78 -23.78 -4.71
CA ALA A 185 18.93 -22.59 -4.54
C ALA A 185 17.59 -22.73 -5.28
N VAL A 186 17.59 -23.25 -6.50
CA VAL A 186 16.38 -23.53 -7.29
C VAL A 186 15.50 -24.56 -6.58
N LYS A 187 16.08 -25.67 -6.10
CA LYS A 187 15.35 -26.70 -5.34
C LYS A 187 14.77 -26.17 -4.02
N ALA A 188 15.50 -25.26 -3.37
CA ALA A 188 15.03 -24.57 -2.17
C ALA A 188 13.96 -23.49 -2.47
N LYS A 189 13.69 -23.18 -3.74
CA LYS A 189 12.80 -22.09 -4.19
C LYS A 189 13.17 -20.73 -3.56
N ASP A 190 14.47 -20.51 -3.33
CA ASP A 190 14.97 -19.26 -2.77
C ASP A 190 15.36 -18.30 -3.90
N ALA A 191 14.46 -17.39 -4.26
CA ALA A 191 14.68 -16.44 -5.35
C ALA A 191 15.92 -15.55 -5.13
N GLN A 192 16.23 -15.18 -3.88
CA GLN A 192 17.39 -14.35 -3.56
C GLN A 192 18.69 -15.13 -3.75
N ALA A 193 18.74 -16.38 -3.26
CA ALA A 193 19.89 -17.25 -3.48
C ALA A 193 20.05 -17.60 -4.96
N VAL A 194 18.96 -17.83 -5.69
CA VAL A 194 18.99 -18.06 -7.14
C VAL A 194 19.57 -16.85 -7.86
N ALA A 195 19.08 -15.64 -7.59
CA ALA A 195 19.59 -14.42 -8.22
C ALA A 195 21.10 -14.21 -7.99
N LYS A 196 21.60 -14.57 -6.80
CA LYS A 196 23.04 -14.53 -6.49
C LYS A 196 23.81 -15.63 -7.24
N ALA A 197 23.31 -16.86 -7.24
CA ALA A 197 23.95 -18.00 -7.87
C ALA A 197 23.99 -17.89 -9.40
N VAL A 198 22.94 -17.33 -10.02
CA VAL A 198 22.89 -17.02 -11.46
C VAL A 198 24.07 -16.15 -11.88
N LYS A 199 24.35 -15.06 -11.13
CA LYS A 199 25.51 -14.18 -11.43
C LYS A 199 26.85 -14.91 -11.34
N ALA A 200 26.99 -15.83 -10.38
CA ALA A 200 28.20 -16.64 -10.22
C ALA A 200 28.38 -17.64 -11.37
N VAL A 201 27.30 -18.29 -11.80
CA VAL A 201 27.30 -19.19 -12.97
C VAL A 201 27.65 -18.41 -14.24
N ASP A 202 27.04 -17.25 -14.47
CA ASP A 202 27.35 -16.40 -15.63
C ASP A 202 28.82 -15.96 -15.67
N ALA A 203 29.38 -15.58 -14.52
CA ALA A 203 30.80 -15.25 -14.41
C ALA A 203 31.69 -16.46 -14.72
N SER A 204 31.32 -17.65 -14.24
CA SER A 204 32.02 -18.91 -14.47
C SER A 204 31.98 -19.34 -15.95
N VAL A 205 30.84 -19.17 -16.62
CA VAL A 205 30.70 -19.41 -18.06
C VAL A 205 31.60 -18.46 -18.86
N LYS A 206 31.59 -17.17 -18.53
CA LYS A 206 32.45 -16.17 -19.19
C LYS A 206 33.93 -16.49 -19.00
N ALA A 207 34.33 -16.91 -17.81
CA ALA A 207 35.71 -17.29 -17.51
C ALA A 207 36.16 -18.50 -18.35
N LYS A 208 35.32 -19.55 -18.44
CA LYS A 208 35.62 -20.71 -19.29
C LYS A 208 35.68 -20.34 -20.77
N ALA A 209 34.73 -19.55 -21.26
CA ALA A 209 34.73 -19.09 -22.65
C ALA A 209 36.02 -18.31 -22.99
N ALA A 210 36.48 -17.44 -22.09
CA ALA A 210 37.73 -16.71 -22.27
C ALA A 210 38.97 -17.63 -22.26
N ALA A 211 38.99 -18.64 -21.38
CA ALA A 211 40.07 -19.63 -21.33
C ALA A 211 40.10 -20.50 -22.60
N ASP A 212 38.93 -20.99 -23.05
CA ASP A 212 38.80 -21.81 -24.25
C ASP A 212 39.19 -21.01 -25.50
N ALA A 213 38.84 -19.71 -25.58
CA ALA A 213 39.26 -18.83 -26.66
C ALA A 213 40.79 -18.62 -26.69
N LYS A 214 41.42 -18.40 -25.53
CA LYS A 214 42.89 -18.29 -25.43
C LYS A 214 43.59 -19.59 -25.84
N ALA A 215 43.07 -20.74 -25.40
CA ALA A 215 43.61 -22.05 -25.77
C ALA A 215 43.52 -22.29 -27.29
N LYS A 216 42.40 -21.94 -27.92
CA LYS A 216 42.24 -22.00 -29.39
C LYS A 216 43.23 -21.09 -30.11
N ALA A 217 43.42 -19.86 -29.65
CA ALA A 217 44.37 -18.92 -30.25
C ALA A 217 45.84 -19.39 -30.15
N ALA A 218 46.21 -20.04 -29.04
CA ALA A 218 47.55 -20.63 -28.87
C ALA A 218 47.76 -21.85 -29.77
N GLN A 219 46.71 -22.63 -30.05
CA GLN A 219 46.75 -23.76 -30.97
C GLN A 219 46.88 -23.33 -32.44
N THR A 220 46.29 -22.21 -32.85
CA THR A 220 46.48 -21.66 -34.20
C THR A 220 47.83 -20.98 -34.41
N GLN A 221 48.50 -20.51 -33.35
CA GLN A 221 49.86 -19.94 -33.44
C GLN A 221 50.97 -20.99 -33.43
N THR A 222 50.66 -22.24 -33.06
CA THR A 222 51.61 -23.36 -33.04
C THR A 222 51.41 -24.35 -34.19
N ALA A 223 50.51 -24.07 -35.14
CA ALA A 223 50.50 -24.75 -36.43
C ALA A 223 51.75 -24.31 -37.21
N PRO A 224 52.69 -25.21 -37.54
CA PRO A 224 53.91 -24.82 -38.22
C PRO A 224 53.54 -24.24 -39.59
N ALA A 225 54.06 -23.06 -39.88
CA ALA A 225 54.43 -22.75 -41.25
C ALA A 225 55.39 -23.87 -41.66
N GLY A 226 54.89 -24.83 -42.42
CA GLY A 226 55.70 -25.88 -43.00
C GLY A 226 56.77 -25.22 -43.85
N GLU A 227 57.98 -25.22 -43.33
CA GLU A 227 59.19 -25.01 -44.10
C GLU A 227 59.22 -26.06 -45.22
N THR A 228 58.94 -25.63 -46.45
CA THR A 228 59.54 -26.28 -47.62
C THR A 228 60.91 -25.61 -47.87
N GLY A 229 61.89 -25.93 -47.03
CA GLY A 229 63.31 -25.92 -47.41
C GLY A 229 63.76 -27.38 -47.49
N SER A 230 64.67 -27.85 -48.35
CA SER A 230 65.67 -27.18 -49.18
C SER A 230 66.27 -28.20 -50.15
N ALA A 231 66.88 -27.67 -51.22
CA ALA A 231 68.05 -28.19 -51.94
C ALA A 231 67.94 -29.42 -52.87
N ALA A 232 68.13 -29.15 -54.16
CA ALA A 232 68.90 -30.02 -55.05
C ALA A 232 69.91 -29.16 -55.82
N SER A 233 71.15 -29.12 -55.34
CA SER A 233 72.33 -28.62 -56.05
C SER A 233 72.89 -29.73 -56.92
N GLY A 234 73.10 -29.48 -58.22
CA GLY A 234 73.68 -30.47 -59.13
C GLY A 234 73.90 -29.97 -60.56
N LEU A 235 75.03 -29.28 -60.77
CA LEU A 235 75.83 -29.05 -61.98
C LEU A 235 75.23 -29.36 -63.39
N THR A 236 75.30 -28.40 -64.31
CA THR A 236 76.30 -28.33 -65.41
C THR A 236 75.90 -27.32 -66.51
N GLY A 237 76.86 -26.49 -66.93
CA GLY A 237 77.09 -26.22 -68.36
C GLY A 237 76.38 -25.03 -69.04
N GLY A 238 77.06 -23.89 -69.06
CA GLY A 238 77.32 -23.16 -70.31
C GLY A 238 76.32 -22.07 -70.74
N GLY A 239 76.87 -20.91 -71.12
CA GLY A 239 76.16 -19.98 -72.01
C GLY A 239 76.29 -18.51 -71.63
N TYR A 240 77.36 -17.89 -72.12
CA TYR A 240 77.67 -16.47 -72.13
C TYR A 240 76.71 -15.64 -73.00
N ALA A 241 76.59 -14.37 -72.62
CA ALA A 241 76.21 -13.19 -73.43
C ALA A 241 74.74 -13.01 -73.88
N SER A 242 74.11 -11.89 -73.51
CA SER A 242 74.11 -10.70 -74.37
C SER A 242 73.38 -9.51 -73.69
N SER A 243 73.86 -8.33 -74.06
CA SER A 243 73.46 -6.96 -73.72
C SER A 243 72.06 -6.54 -74.21
N GLY A 244 71.52 -5.47 -73.60
CA GLY A 244 70.51 -4.58 -74.21
C GLY A 244 69.52 -4.06 -73.16
N SER A 245 69.69 -2.86 -72.59
CA SER A 245 69.38 -1.53 -73.16
C SER A 245 67.88 -1.19 -73.25
N THR A 246 67.53 -0.15 -72.48
CA THR A 246 66.59 0.95 -72.76
C THR A 246 65.07 0.72 -72.82
N GLY A 247 64.36 1.57 -72.07
CA GLY A 247 62.91 1.83 -72.14
C GLY A 247 62.41 2.47 -70.87
#